data_AF-A0A2D4JN20-F1
#
_entry.id   AF-A0A2D4JN20-F1
#
_cell.length_a   1.000
_cell.length_b   1.000
_cell.length_c   1.000
_cell.angle_alpha   90.00
_cell.angle_beta   90.00
_cell.angle_gamma   90.00
#
_symmetry.space_group_name_H-M   'P 1'
#
loop_
_entity.id
_entity.type
_entity.pdbx_description
1 polymer ?
#
loop_
_entity_poly.entity_id
_entity_poly.type
_entity_poly.pdbx_seq_one_letter_code
_entity_poly.pdbx_strand_id
1 'polypeptide(L)'
;MRQGKRPLSDFIWNFRRVASHLIDWPKRMTLHYFKNTIDPEIKKACDIRGTPETLQAWYAASLSLDCSINPHRKPLLVAPPKRIVARRLLTRPAEAARTQPNRMLKCYHCGQDGHRAADC
;
A
#
# COMPACT_ATOMS: atom_id res chain seq x y z
N MET A 1 -10.41 8.80 14.70
CA MET A 1 -9.33 8.29 13.82
C MET A 1 -8.41 9.44 13.46
N ARG A 2 -7.08 9.25 13.48
CA ARG A 2 -6.09 10.25 13.02
C ARG A 2 -5.00 9.53 12.21
N GLN A 3 -4.41 10.18 11.21
CA GLN A 3 -3.33 9.59 10.41
C GLN A 3 -2.08 9.30 11.26
N GLY A 4 -1.63 10.30 12.03
CA GLY A 4 -0.42 10.18 12.87
C GLY A 4 0.81 9.80 12.03
N LYS A 5 1.59 8.81 12.49
CA LYS A 5 2.77 8.30 11.77
C LYS A 5 2.44 7.27 10.67
N ARG A 6 1.17 6.93 10.47
CA ARG A 6 0.79 5.88 9.50
C ARG A 6 0.86 6.41 8.07
N PRO A 7 1.17 5.55 7.08
CA PRO A 7 1.06 5.91 5.67
C PRO A 7 -0.33 6.45 5.35
N LEU A 8 -0.41 7.51 4.55
CA LEU A 8 -1.70 8.12 4.22
C LEU A 8 -2.61 7.14 3.46
N SER A 9 -2.03 6.24 2.65
CA SER A 9 -2.77 5.17 1.96
C SER A 9 -3.56 4.28 2.91
N ASP A 10 -2.94 3.85 4.00
CA ASP A 10 -3.53 2.93 4.97
C ASP A 10 -4.62 3.65 5.76
N PHE A 11 -4.37 4.92 6.07
CA PHE A 11 -5.37 5.79 6.66
C PHE A 11 -6.59 5.95 5.75
N ILE A 12 -6.41 6.29 4.47
CA ILE A 12 -7.50 6.46 3.50
C ILE A 12 -8.28 5.16 3.32
N TRP A 13 -7.60 4.01 3.25
CA TRP A 13 -8.27 2.71 3.13
C TRP A 13 -9.18 2.43 4.35
N ASN A 14 -8.65 2.58 5.56
CA ASN A 14 -9.43 2.40 6.78
C ASN A 14 -10.58 3.41 6.90
N PHE A 15 -10.30 4.68 6.56
CA PHE A 15 -11.29 5.74 6.57
C PHE A 15 -12.44 5.42 5.62
N ARG A 16 -12.16 4.96 4.39
CA ARG A 16 -13.19 4.55 3.42
C ARG A 16 -14.01 3.37 3.94
N ARG A 17 -13.36 2.37 4.53
CA ARG A 17 -14.04 1.21 5.12
C ARG A 17 -15.01 1.65 6.21
N VAL A 18 -14.59 2.50 7.14
CA VAL A 18 -15.48 2.98 8.21
C VAL A 18 -16.59 3.87 7.65
N ALA A 19 -16.27 4.78 6.73
CA ALA A 19 -17.26 5.64 6.09
C ALA A 19 -18.34 4.84 5.35
N SER A 20 -18.00 3.68 4.76
CA SER A 20 -18.97 2.81 4.08
C SER A 20 -19.98 2.12 5.00
N HIS A 21 -19.68 2.01 6.30
CA HIS A 21 -20.60 1.44 7.29
C HIS A 21 -21.58 2.47 7.86
N LEU A 22 -21.42 3.75 7.49
CA LEU A 22 -22.24 4.85 8.00
C LEU A 22 -23.31 5.17 6.95
N ILE A 23 -24.51 4.59 7.15
CA ILE A 23 -25.61 4.52 6.18
C ILE A 23 -26.05 5.90 5.64
N ASP A 24 -25.98 6.97 6.45
CA ASP A 24 -26.42 8.32 6.05
C ASP A 24 -25.39 9.41 6.36
N TRP A 25 -24.12 9.17 6.05
CA TRP A 25 -23.08 10.17 6.33
C TRP A 25 -23.03 11.26 5.24
N PRO A 26 -23.32 12.55 5.55
CA PRO A 26 -23.29 13.60 4.54
C PRO A 26 -21.87 13.79 3.98
N LYS A 27 -21.73 13.88 2.65
CA LYS A 27 -20.42 14.06 1.98
C LYS A 27 -19.60 15.22 2.56
N ARG A 28 -20.28 16.32 2.90
CA ARG A 28 -19.64 17.50 3.52
C ARG A 28 -19.02 17.18 4.87
N MET A 29 -19.66 16.33 5.68
CA MET A 29 -19.12 15.84 6.93
C MET A 29 -17.96 14.90 6.70
N THR A 30 -18.06 13.95 5.76
CA THR A 30 -16.94 13.04 5.45
C THR A 30 -15.69 13.82 5.06
N LEU A 31 -15.88 14.83 4.20
CA LEU A 31 -14.82 15.72 3.77
C LEU A 31 -14.24 16.54 4.92
N HIS A 32 -15.09 17.14 5.77
CA HIS A 32 -14.64 17.90 6.93
C HIS A 32 -13.79 17.04 7.88
N TYR A 33 -14.27 15.84 8.22
CA TYR A 33 -13.52 14.93 9.08
C TYR A 33 -12.20 14.49 8.45
N PHE A 34 -12.20 14.17 7.15
CA PHE A 34 -10.97 13.81 6.45
C PHE A 34 -9.92 14.93 6.54
N LYS A 35 -10.30 16.17 6.17
CA LYS A 35 -9.41 17.34 6.20
C LYS A 35 -8.80 17.59 7.59
N ASN A 36 -9.54 17.30 8.66
CA ASN A 36 -9.08 17.55 10.02
C ASN A 36 -8.33 16.37 10.66
N THR A 37 -8.21 15.24 9.96
CA THR A 37 -7.59 14.01 10.49
C THR A 37 -6.31 13.60 9.77
N ILE A 38 -6.08 14.13 8.57
CA ILE A 38 -4.81 14.01 7.83
C ILE A 38 -3.73 14.94 8.41
N ASP A 39 -2.48 14.66 8.05
CA ASP A 39 -1.32 15.47 8.43
C ASP A 39 -1.51 16.96 8.05
N PRO A 40 -1.28 17.89 8.99
CA PRO A 40 -1.49 19.31 8.75
C PRO A 40 -0.59 19.88 7.63
N GLU A 41 0.60 19.30 7.40
CA GLU A 41 1.47 19.72 6.28
C GLU A 41 0.86 19.34 4.93
N ILE A 42 0.28 18.13 4.84
CA ILE A 42 -0.42 17.67 3.63
C ILE A 42 -1.65 18.54 3.37
N LYS A 43 -2.41 18.87 4.43
CA LYS A 43 -3.55 19.79 4.34
C LYS A 43 -3.11 21.16 3.79
N LYS A 44 -2.08 21.76 4.40
CA LYS A 44 -1.53 23.06 3.97
C LYS A 44 -1.05 23.03 2.52
N ALA A 45 -0.39 21.94 2.10
CA ALA A 45 0.09 21.78 0.74
C ALA A 45 -1.07 21.63 -0.28
N CYS A 46 -2.16 20.95 0.09
CA CYS A 46 -3.38 20.95 -0.72
C CYS A 46 -3.99 22.35 -0.86
N ASP A 47 -4.06 23.11 0.24
CA ASP A 47 -4.66 24.45 0.23
C ASP A 47 -3.87 25.42 -0.67
N ILE A 48 -2.53 25.35 -0.67
CA ILE A 48 -1.66 26.16 -1.54
C ILE A 48 -1.84 25.80 -3.03
N ARG A 49 -2.05 24.52 -3.35
CA ARG A 49 -2.20 24.04 -4.75
C ARG A 49 -3.61 24.21 -5.31
N GLY A 50 -4.54 24.73 -4.52
CA GLY A 50 -5.95 24.83 -4.84
C GLY A 50 -6.75 23.76 -4.10
N THR A 51 -7.75 24.21 -3.34
CA THR A 51 -8.57 23.35 -2.48
C THR A 51 -9.43 22.41 -3.34
N PRO A 52 -9.23 21.08 -3.28
CA PRO A 52 -10.08 20.18 -4.01
C PRO A 52 -11.53 20.25 -3.51
N GLU A 53 -12.50 20.20 -4.41
CA GLU A 53 -13.93 20.31 -4.02
C GLU A 53 -14.52 18.96 -3.58
N THR A 54 -14.00 17.86 -4.13
CA THR A 54 -14.52 16.52 -3.87
C THR A 54 -13.60 15.71 -2.96
N LEU A 55 -14.18 14.81 -2.17
CA LEU A 55 -13.43 13.90 -1.30
C LEU A 55 -12.44 13.02 -2.07
N GLN A 56 -12.80 12.60 -3.28
CA GLN A 56 -11.94 11.78 -4.12
C GLN A 56 -10.74 12.57 -4.66
N ALA A 57 -10.95 13.83 -5.06
CA ALA A 57 -9.86 14.72 -5.42
C ALA A 57 -8.93 14.98 -4.23
N TRP A 58 -9.48 15.09 -3.01
CA TRP A 58 -8.70 15.15 -1.78
C TRP A 58 -7.83 13.90 -1.58
N TYR A 59 -8.35 12.69 -1.79
CA TYR A 59 -7.55 11.46 -1.70
C TYR A 59 -6.38 11.46 -2.69
N ALA A 60 -6.64 11.78 -3.96
CA ALA A 60 -5.60 11.78 -4.98
C ALA A 60 -4.52 12.84 -4.71
N ALA A 61 -4.93 14.07 -4.42
CA ALA A 61 -4.00 15.18 -4.13
C ALA A 61 -3.16 14.90 -2.89
N SER A 62 -3.79 14.42 -1.81
CA SER A 62 -3.09 14.14 -0.56
C SER A 62 -2.11 12.96 -0.68
N LEU A 63 -2.44 11.91 -1.45
CA LEU A 63 -1.51 10.79 -1.72
C LEU A 63 -0.28 11.22 -2.54
N SER A 64 -0.49 12.06 -3.55
CA SER A 64 0.59 12.63 -4.36
C SER A 64 1.55 13.44 -3.48
N LEU A 65 1.00 14.26 -2.58
CA LEU A 65 1.77 15.08 -1.65
C LEU A 65 2.44 14.28 -0.53
N ASP A 66 1.80 13.25 0.02
CA ASP A 66 2.37 12.39 1.06
C ASP A 66 3.68 11.75 0.58
N CYS A 67 3.74 11.33 -0.69
CA CYS A 67 4.94 10.80 -1.31
C CYS A 67 6.09 11.81 -1.38
N SER A 68 5.77 13.09 -1.53
CA SER A 68 6.74 14.19 -1.63
C SER A 68 7.17 14.72 -0.25
N ILE A 69 6.23 14.86 0.69
CA ILE A 69 6.45 15.45 2.01
C ILE A 69 7.04 14.42 2.96
N ASN A 70 6.56 13.18 2.92
CA ASN A 70 6.95 12.12 3.83
C ASN A 70 7.43 10.86 3.08
N PRO A 71 8.57 10.92 2.37
CA PRO A 71 9.06 9.79 1.57
C PRO A 71 9.32 8.53 2.41
N HIS A 72 9.58 8.68 3.71
CA HIS A 72 9.80 7.57 4.66
C HIS A 72 8.51 6.94 5.18
N ARG A 73 7.35 7.59 5.03
CA ARG A 73 6.04 7.04 5.40
C ARG A 73 5.36 6.32 4.25
N LYS A 74 6.05 6.16 3.10
CA LYS A 74 5.51 5.43 1.96
C LYS A 74 5.04 4.06 2.45
N PRO A 75 3.81 3.65 2.10
CA PRO A 75 3.43 2.26 2.29
C PRO A 75 4.49 1.44 1.56
N LEU A 76 5.22 0.61 2.31
CA LEU A 76 5.92 -0.52 1.71
C LEU A 76 4.84 -1.20 0.88
N LEU A 77 4.91 -1.06 -0.45
CA LEU A 77 3.95 -1.64 -1.37
C LEU A 77 3.85 -3.11 -1.00
N VAL A 78 2.84 -3.47 -0.20
CA VAL A 78 2.55 -4.85 0.11
C VAL A 78 2.22 -5.42 -1.25
N ALA A 79 3.12 -6.29 -1.72
CA ALA A 79 2.95 -7.00 -2.97
C ALA A 79 1.48 -7.41 -3.10
N PRO A 80 0.88 -7.24 -4.29
CA PRO A 80 -0.55 -7.44 -4.48
C PRO A 80 -0.97 -8.75 -3.81
N PRO A 81 -2.06 -8.77 -3.02
CA PRO A 81 -2.49 -9.99 -2.38
C PRO A 81 -2.65 -11.01 -3.49
N LYS A 82 -1.79 -12.04 -3.47
CA LYS A 82 -1.89 -13.18 -4.38
C LYS A 82 -3.33 -13.62 -4.26
N ARG A 83 -4.13 -13.37 -5.31
CA ARG A 83 -5.45 -13.94 -5.44
C ARG A 83 -5.22 -15.43 -5.29
N ILE A 84 -5.59 -15.97 -4.13
CA ILE A 84 -5.68 -17.39 -3.92
C ILE A 84 -6.83 -17.79 -4.83
N VAL A 85 -6.49 -18.11 -6.09
CA VAL A 85 -7.40 -18.75 -7.02
C VAL A 85 -7.80 -20.03 -6.32
N ALA A 86 -9.08 -20.11 -5.93
CA ALA A 86 -9.69 -21.30 -5.39
C ALA A 86 -9.41 -22.46 -6.34
N ARG A 87 -8.45 -23.31 -5.95
CA ARG A 87 -8.06 -24.48 -6.72
C ARG A 87 -9.21 -25.46 -6.57
N ARG A 88 -9.99 -25.62 -7.65
CA ARG A 88 -10.95 -26.72 -7.78
C ARG A 88 -10.24 -28.02 -7.41
N LEU A 89 -10.78 -28.70 -6.40
CA LEU A 89 -10.44 -30.06 -6.05
C LEU A 89 -10.88 -30.99 -7.20
N LEU A 90 -9.90 -31.57 -7.88
CA LEU A 90 -10.07 -32.78 -8.69
C LEU A 90 -8.89 -33.71 -8.37
N THR A 91 -9.20 -34.71 -7.54
CA THR A 91 -8.80 -36.12 -7.61
C THR A 91 -7.46 -36.53 -8.29
N ARG A 92 -6.52 -37.02 -7.44
CA ARG A 92 -5.50 -38.13 -7.52
C ARG A 92 -4.96 -38.63 -8.90
N PRO A 93 -3.74 -39.25 -8.99
CA PRO A 93 -2.95 -39.91 -7.94
C PRO A 93 -1.44 -39.55 -7.87
N ALA A 94 -0.77 -40.18 -6.90
CA ALA A 94 0.62 -40.06 -6.51
C ALA A 94 1.64 -40.42 -7.61
N GLU A 95 2.73 -39.64 -7.71
CA GLU A 95 4.13 -40.11 -7.60
C GLU A 95 5.14 -38.98 -7.91
N ALA A 96 6.22 -38.99 -7.15
CA ALA A 96 7.57 -38.51 -7.46
C ALA A 96 7.90 -37.01 -7.64
N ALA A 97 9.07 -36.69 -7.08
CA ALA A 97 10.00 -35.60 -7.43
C ALA A 97 9.71 -34.18 -6.90
N ARG A 98 10.34 -33.91 -5.76
CA ARG A 98 10.75 -32.58 -5.29
C ARG A 98 11.67 -31.92 -6.33
N THR A 99 11.22 -30.84 -6.96
CA THR A 99 12.15 -29.83 -7.51
C THR A 99 11.50 -28.46 -7.39
N GLN A 100 11.84 -27.73 -6.32
CA GLN A 100 11.64 -26.28 -6.32
C GLN A 100 12.59 -25.66 -7.35
N PRO A 101 12.20 -24.56 -8.03
CA PRO A 101 13.14 -23.83 -8.88
C PRO A 101 14.21 -23.22 -7.98
N ASN A 102 15.36 -23.89 -7.96
CA ASN A 102 16.59 -23.45 -7.33
C ASN A 102 16.96 -22.08 -7.93
N ARG A 103 16.65 -20.99 -7.22
CA ARG A 103 17.23 -19.69 -7.51
C ARG A 103 18.70 -19.81 -7.12
N MET A 104 19.51 -20.28 -8.08
CA MET A 104 20.95 -20.38 -7.95
C MET A 104 21.46 -19.04 -7.44
N LEU A 105 22.09 -19.10 -6.26
CA LEU A 105 22.62 -17.93 -5.60
C LEU A 105 23.84 -17.48 -6.41
N LYS A 106 23.74 -16.31 -7.06
CA LYS A 106 24.83 -15.68 -7.80
C LYS A 106 25.74 -14.94 -6.83
N CYS A 107 27.05 -15.13 -6.99
CA CYS A 107 28.04 -14.39 -6.24
C CYS A 107 28.02 -12.91 -6.64
N TYR A 108 27.84 -12.02 -5.66
CA TYR A 108 27.82 -10.57 -5.91
C TYR A 108 29.18 -10.00 -6.29
N HIS A 109 30.27 -10.75 -6.10
CA HIS A 109 31.62 -10.30 -6.43
C HIS A 109 32.03 -10.65 -7.87
N CYS A 110 31.83 -11.90 -8.30
CA CYS A 110 32.28 -12.39 -9.62
C CYS A 110 31.13 -12.80 -10.58
N GLY A 111 29.87 -12.79 -10.11
CA GLY A 111 28.70 -13.14 -10.91
C GLY A 111 28.52 -14.63 -11.21
N GLN A 112 29.46 -15.49 -10.78
CA GLN A 112 29.36 -16.95 -10.94
C GLN A 112 28.35 -17.56 -9.96
N ASP A 113 27.72 -18.65 -10.37
CA ASP A 113 26.77 -19.38 -9.56
C ASP A 113 27.48 -20.33 -8.57
N GLY A 114 26.84 -20.62 -7.43
CA GLY A 114 27.24 -21.74 -6.56
C GLY A 114 28.07 -21.37 -5.33
N HIS A 115 28.40 -20.10 -5.12
CA HIS A 115 29.07 -19.62 -3.90
C HIS A 115 28.62 -18.21 -3.50
N ARG A 116 28.91 -17.80 -2.26
CA ARG A 116 28.67 -16.44 -1.75
C ARG A 116 29.93 -15.60 -1.92
N ALA A 117 29.78 -14.28 -1.91
CA ALA A 117 30.92 -13.36 -1.99
C ALA A 117 31.94 -13.52 -0.84
N ALA A 118 31.55 -14.15 0.28
CA ALA A 118 32.45 -14.48 1.37
C ALA A 118 33.34 -15.71 1.10
N ASP A 119 32.94 -16.56 0.15
CA ASP A 119 33.63 -17.79 -0.26
C ASP A 119 34.31 -17.64 -1.64
N CYS A 120 34.46 -16.39 -2.10
CA CYS A 120 35.03 -16.05 -3.41
C CYS A 120 36.55 -15.84 -3.34
#